data_AF-A0A821LV70-F1
#
_entry.id   AF-A0A821LV70-F1
#
_cell.length_a   1.000
_cell.length_b   1.000
_cell.length_c   1.000
_cell.angle_alpha   90.00
_cell.angle_beta   90.00
_cell.angle_gamma   90.00
#
_symmetry.space_group_name_H-M   'P 1'
#
loop_
_entity.id
_entity.type
_entity.pdbx_description
1 polymer ?
#
loop_
_entity_poly.entity_id
_entity_poly.type
_entity_poly.pdbx_seq_one_letter_code
_entity_poly.pdbx_strand_id
1 'polypeptide(L)'
;MIAVRILTFFNIIKNISKQLTSINATQVVSGGGGEDISPWMQHGVPGASLLNDNWDYFAYHHSKGDTMNVLNSTDVDLAAAVWAVYAFSVADLDNLLPR
;
A
#
# COMPACT_ATOMS: atom_id res chain seq x y z
N MET A 1 24.99 2.60 6.40
CA MET A 1 24.34 3.26 5.25
C MET A 1 22.91 2.77 4.99
N ILE A 2 22.63 1.45 5.07
CA ILE A 2 21.30 0.86 4.79
C ILE A 2 20.17 1.41 5.70
N ALA A 3 20.40 1.52 7.02
CA ALA A 3 19.40 2.02 7.96
C ALA A 3 18.93 3.45 7.66
N VAL A 4 19.83 4.31 7.16
CA VAL A 4 19.49 5.71 6.79
C VAL A 4 18.55 5.72 5.59
N ARG A 5 18.78 4.86 4.60
CA ARG A 5 17.98 4.80 3.37
C ARG A 5 16.58 4.24 3.59
N ILE A 6 16.45 3.20 4.42
CA ILE A 6 15.15 2.66 4.86
C ILE A 6 14.34 3.74 5.60
N LEU A 7 15.00 4.50 6.49
CA LEU A 7 14.35 5.61 7.20
C LEU A 7 13.85 6.68 6.22
N THR A 8 14.60 6.95 5.15
CA THR A 8 14.20 7.92 4.12
C THR A 8 12.96 7.47 3.35
N PHE A 9 12.91 6.21 2.88
CA PHE A 9 11.72 5.67 2.19
C PHE A 9 10.47 5.72 3.07
N PHE A 10 10.56 5.19 4.29
CA PHE A 10 9.42 5.14 5.21
C PHE A 10 8.86 6.53 5.51
N ASN A 11 9.73 7.52 5.69
CA ASN A 11 9.33 8.91 5.93
C ASN A 11 8.66 9.55 4.70
N ILE A 12 9.09 9.21 3.48
CA ILE A 12 8.43 9.68 2.24
C ILE A 12 7.00 9.14 2.18
N ILE A 13 6.81 7.82 2.36
CA ILE A 13 5.48 7.19 2.35
C ILE A 13 4.58 7.78 3.44
N LYS A 14 5.10 7.95 4.66
CA LYS A 14 4.37 8.57 5.77
C LYS A 14 4.01 10.05 5.53
N ASN A 15 4.79 10.78 4.73
CA ASN A 15 4.45 12.15 4.36
C ASN A 15 3.35 12.18 3.30
N ILE A 16 3.40 11.30 2.30
CA ILE A 16 2.35 11.16 1.29
C ILE A 16 1.02 10.81 1.95
N SER A 17 1.02 9.91 2.95
CA SER A 17 -0.20 9.47 3.64
C SER A 17 -1.02 10.62 4.26
N LYS A 18 -0.40 11.76 4.57
CA LYS A 18 -1.11 12.95 5.11
C LYS A 18 -2.16 13.50 4.14
N GLN A 19 -1.97 13.31 2.83
CA GLN A 19 -2.95 13.70 1.81
C GLN A 19 -4.27 12.90 1.91
N LEU A 20 -4.24 11.72 2.57
CA LEU A 20 -5.39 10.84 2.74
C LEU A 20 -6.19 11.11 4.03
N THR A 21 -5.97 12.25 4.69
CA THR A 21 -6.64 12.60 5.95
C THR A 21 -8.16 12.62 5.83
N SER A 22 -8.71 13.09 4.70
CA SER A 22 -10.15 13.18 4.46
C SER A 22 -10.87 11.82 4.42
N ILE A 23 -10.15 10.73 4.15
CA ILE A 23 -10.69 9.37 4.09
C ILE A 23 -10.18 8.47 5.24
N ASN A 24 -9.53 9.06 6.24
CA ASN A 24 -8.99 8.35 7.41
C ASN A 24 -7.99 7.21 7.07
N ALA A 25 -7.27 7.30 5.95
CA ALA A 25 -6.32 6.28 5.49
C ALA A 25 -4.85 6.70 5.65
N THR A 26 -4.51 7.29 6.80
CA THR A 26 -3.18 7.91 7.04
C THR A 26 -2.16 6.98 7.71
N GLN A 27 -2.60 5.81 8.20
CA GLN A 27 -1.76 4.87 8.93
C GLN A 27 -0.73 4.21 8.00
N VAL A 28 0.54 4.22 8.43
CA VAL A 28 1.66 3.56 7.74
C VAL A 28 2.46 2.79 8.79
N VAL A 29 2.68 1.51 8.54
CA VAL A 29 3.43 0.58 9.40
C VAL A 29 4.56 -0.08 8.61
N SER A 30 5.58 -0.57 9.32
CA SER A 30 6.67 -1.34 8.71
C SER A 30 6.27 -2.81 8.52
N GLY A 31 6.92 -3.50 7.58
CA GLY A 31 6.74 -4.94 7.36
C GLY A 31 5.71 -5.32 6.30
N GLY A 32 5.25 -4.35 5.49
CA GLY A 32 4.43 -4.62 4.31
C GLY A 32 5.17 -5.42 3.22
N GLY A 33 4.48 -5.69 2.11
CA GLY A 33 4.97 -6.52 1.02
C GLY A 33 3.82 -7.22 0.29
N GLY A 34 4.13 -8.12 -0.64
CA GLY A 34 3.14 -8.90 -1.37
C GLY A 34 3.82 -9.96 -2.21
N GLU A 35 3.10 -11.03 -2.55
CA GLU A 35 3.67 -12.17 -3.28
C GLU A 35 4.36 -11.72 -4.56
N ASP A 36 3.68 -10.90 -5.37
CA ASP A 36 4.17 -10.42 -6.67
C ASP A 36 5.37 -9.47 -6.57
N ILE A 37 5.49 -8.70 -5.49
CA ILE A 37 6.56 -7.71 -5.31
C ILE A 37 7.72 -8.23 -4.45
N SER A 38 7.53 -9.37 -3.77
CA SER A 38 8.53 -9.95 -2.88
C SER A 38 9.88 -10.21 -3.55
N PRO A 39 9.98 -10.69 -4.82
CA PRO A 39 11.27 -10.90 -5.46
C PRO A 39 12.01 -9.58 -5.69
N TRP A 40 11.30 -8.50 -6.04
CA TRP A 40 11.92 -7.18 -6.23
C TRP A 40 12.42 -6.60 -4.91
N MET A 41 11.64 -6.75 -3.84
CA MET A 41 12.03 -6.32 -2.50
C MET A 41 13.28 -7.05 -2.00
N GLN A 42 13.42 -8.35 -2.29
CA GLN A 42 14.64 -9.12 -1.99
C GLN A 42 15.88 -8.58 -2.74
N HIS A 43 15.69 -7.92 -3.88
CA HIS A 43 16.73 -7.27 -4.66
C HIS A 43 16.88 -5.76 -4.37
N GLY A 44 16.29 -5.26 -3.28
CA GLY A 44 16.46 -3.88 -2.81
C GLY A 44 15.57 -2.85 -3.49
N VAL A 45 14.51 -3.27 -4.19
CA VAL A 45 13.47 -2.37 -4.66
C VAL A 45 12.52 -2.05 -3.49
N PRO A 46 12.26 -0.76 -3.16
CA PRO A 46 11.30 -0.41 -2.13
C PRO A 46 9.90 -0.92 -2.47
N GLY A 47 9.24 -1.53 -1.48
CA GLY A 47 7.89 -2.07 -1.62
C GLY A 47 6.98 -1.63 -0.48
N ALA A 48 5.70 -1.55 -0.80
CA ALA A 48 4.63 -1.27 0.16
C ALA A 48 3.37 -2.03 -0.29
N SER A 49 2.45 -2.25 0.65
CA SER A 49 1.15 -2.84 0.40
C SER A 49 0.07 -2.08 1.16
N LEU A 50 -1.17 -2.26 0.72
CA LEU A 50 -2.34 -1.69 1.40
C LEU A 50 -2.54 -2.42 2.74
N LEU A 51 -2.56 -1.68 3.84
CA LEU A 51 -3.00 -2.16 5.13
C LEU A 51 -4.53 -2.05 5.19
N ASN A 52 -5.23 -3.11 4.76
CA ASN A 52 -6.69 -3.19 4.82
C ASN A 52 -7.16 -4.03 6.01
N ASP A 53 -8.42 -3.84 6.38
CA ASP A 53 -9.12 -4.79 7.25
C ASP A 53 -9.56 -5.98 6.38
N ASN A 54 -9.06 -7.17 6.71
CA ASN A 54 -9.23 -8.38 5.91
C ASN A 54 -9.82 -9.54 6.73
N TRP A 55 -10.55 -9.22 7.81
CA TRP A 55 -11.02 -10.19 8.79
C TRP A 55 -11.85 -11.36 8.22
N ASP A 56 -12.56 -11.15 7.11
CA ASP A 56 -13.40 -12.15 6.44
C ASP A 56 -12.82 -12.67 5.11
N TYR A 57 -11.62 -12.22 4.72
CA TYR A 57 -11.00 -12.58 3.43
C TYR A 57 -10.99 -14.11 3.21
N PHE A 58 -10.57 -14.87 4.22
CA PHE A 58 -10.47 -16.33 4.14
C PHE A 58 -11.81 -17.07 4.23
N ALA A 59 -12.91 -16.37 4.52
CA ALA A 59 -14.24 -16.97 4.43
C ALA A 59 -14.66 -17.21 2.97
N TYR A 60 -14.17 -16.39 2.03
CA TYR A 60 -14.55 -16.44 0.62
C TYR A 60 -13.41 -16.87 -0.30
N HIS A 61 -12.15 -16.57 0.07
CA HIS A 61 -10.96 -16.86 -0.73
C HIS A 61 -10.92 -18.32 -1.22
N HIS A 62 -10.71 -18.50 -2.54
CA HIS A 62 -10.68 -19.81 -3.20
C HIS A 62 -11.97 -20.66 -3.01
N SER A 63 -13.11 -20.01 -2.83
CA SER A 63 -14.42 -20.67 -2.76
C SER A 63 -15.35 -20.22 -3.88
N LYS A 64 -16.51 -20.86 -4.01
CA LYS A 64 -17.59 -20.39 -4.91
C LYS A 64 -18.29 -19.12 -4.43
N GLY A 65 -18.04 -18.70 -3.18
CA GLY A 65 -18.57 -17.46 -2.61
C GLY A 65 -17.74 -16.22 -2.92
N ASP A 66 -16.58 -16.37 -3.56
CA ASP A 66 -15.77 -15.26 -4.07
C ASP A 66 -16.44 -14.68 -5.33
N THR A 67 -17.45 -13.85 -5.11
CA THR A 67 -18.29 -13.27 -6.15
C THR A 67 -18.58 -11.79 -5.86
N MET A 68 -19.03 -11.03 -6.87
CA MET A 68 -19.23 -9.57 -6.75
C MET A 68 -20.17 -9.12 -5.62
N ASN A 69 -21.01 -10.01 -5.10
CA ASN A 69 -21.93 -9.73 -3.99
C ASN A 69 -21.24 -9.59 -2.62
N VAL A 70 -20.02 -10.09 -2.44
CA VAL A 70 -19.27 -9.93 -1.17
C VAL A 70 -18.39 -8.69 -1.17
N LEU A 71 -18.31 -7.96 -2.30
CA LEU A 71 -17.59 -6.70 -2.40
C LEU A 71 -18.46 -5.53 -1.90
N ASN A 72 -17.84 -4.65 -1.14
CA ASN A 72 -18.40 -3.35 -0.79
C ASN A 72 -17.80 -2.29 -1.72
N SER A 73 -18.65 -1.58 -2.48
CA SER A 73 -18.20 -0.56 -3.43
C SER A 73 -17.44 0.58 -2.75
N THR A 74 -17.80 0.94 -1.52
CA THR A 74 -17.13 2.00 -0.76
C THR A 74 -15.68 1.62 -0.47
N ASP A 75 -15.44 0.36 -0.09
CA ASP A 75 -14.09 -0.11 0.22
C ASP A 75 -13.21 -0.15 -1.04
N VAL A 76 -13.81 -0.50 -2.19
CA VAL A 76 -13.13 -0.45 -3.50
C VAL A 76 -12.78 0.99 -3.89
N ASP A 77 -13.71 1.94 -3.72
CA ASP A 77 -13.49 3.35 -4.01
C ASP A 77 -12.38 3.95 -3.12
N LEU A 78 -12.38 3.61 -1.83
CA LEU A 78 -11.34 4.03 -0.88
C LEU A 78 -9.97 3.45 -1.25
N ALA A 79 -9.90 2.16 -1.59
CA ALA A 79 -8.66 1.54 -2.05
C ALA A 79 -8.13 2.20 -3.34
N ALA A 80 -9.02 2.51 -4.29
CA ALA A 80 -8.66 3.22 -5.50
C ALA A 80 -8.11 4.63 -5.22
N ALA A 81 -8.72 5.37 -4.29
CA ALA A 81 -8.25 6.69 -3.87
C ALA A 81 -6.85 6.62 -3.23
N VAL A 82 -6.61 5.64 -2.35
CA VAL A 82 -5.28 5.40 -1.75
C VAL A 82 -4.24 5.18 -2.84
N TRP A 83 -4.49 4.26 -3.76
CA TRP A 83 -3.54 3.95 -4.83
C TRP A 83 -3.32 5.11 -5.79
N ALA A 84 -4.36 5.89 -6.12
CA ALA A 84 -4.24 7.07 -6.96
C ALA A 84 -3.29 8.11 -6.33
N VAL A 85 -3.47 8.41 -5.04
CA VAL A 85 -2.61 9.38 -4.32
C VAL A 85 -1.17 8.91 -4.26
N TYR A 86 -0.92 7.63 -3.93
CA TYR A 86 0.45 7.10 -3.86
C TYR A 86 1.10 7.00 -5.23
N ALA A 87 0.40 6.49 -6.24
CA ALA A 87 0.93 6.36 -7.59
C ALA A 87 1.32 7.72 -8.17
N PHE A 88 0.43 8.71 -8.05
CA PHE A 88 0.72 10.08 -8.49
C PHE A 88 1.87 10.69 -7.69
N SER A 89 1.79 10.69 -6.35
CA SER A 89 2.78 11.36 -5.51
C SER A 89 4.19 10.76 -5.63
N VAL A 90 4.31 9.45 -5.86
CA VAL A 90 5.60 8.80 -6.08
C VAL A 90 6.14 9.08 -7.48
N ALA A 91 5.27 9.08 -8.50
CA ALA A 91 5.66 9.40 -9.86
C ALA A 91 6.10 10.86 -10.04
N ASP A 92 5.56 11.77 -9.22
CA ASP A 92 5.83 13.21 -9.23
C ASP A 92 7.04 13.63 -8.36
N LEU A 93 7.81 12.68 -7.83
CA LEU A 93 9.03 12.99 -7.07
C LEU A 93 10.18 13.40 -8.01
N ASP A 94 10.93 14.45 -7.63
CA ASP A 94 12.14 14.88 -8.35
C ASP A 94 13.21 13.79 -8.44
N ASN A 95 13.22 12.86 -7.47
CA ASN A 95 14.19 11.79 -7.36
C ASN A 95 13.50 10.44 -7.16
N LEU A 96 14.13 9.37 -7.64
CA LEU A 96 13.69 8.01 -7.37
C LEU A 96 13.64 7.73 -5.87
N LEU A 97 12.72 6.82 -5.49
CA LEU A 97 12.67 6.32 -4.12
C LEU A 97 14.04 5.72 -3.71
N PRO A 98 14.50 5.99 -2.48
CA PRO A 98 15.78 5.50 -2.00
C PRO A 98 15.75 3.97 -1.83
N ARG A 99 16.79 3.29 -2.34
CA ARG A 99 17.05 1.84 -2.18
C ARG A 99 18.01 1.58 -1.04
#